data_AF-A0A2E1VTP1-F1
#
_entry.id   AF-A0A2E1VTP1-F1
#
_cell.length_a   1.000
_cell.length_b   1.000
_cell.length_c   1.000
_cell.angle_alpha   90.00
_cell.angle_beta   90.00
_cell.angle_gamma   90.00
#
_symmetry.space_group_name_H-M   'P 1'
#
loop_
_entity.id
_entity.type
_entity.pdbx_description
1 polymer ?
#
loop_
_entity_poly.entity_id
_entity_poly.type
_entity_poly.pdbx_seq_one_letter_code
_entity_poly.pdbx_strand_id
1 'polypeptide(L)'
;MAACAAPTQEVSAESYASQYVLVVKGMSCPNCANNITHELMALPGVEDVRIDMGTGSVLVLSNGALPSGFEMQEAVRSAGFTPVTDGK
;
A
#
# COMPACT_ATOMS: atom_id res chain seq x y z
N MET A 1 -1.19 21.48 -31.18
CA MET A 1 0.01 20.64 -31.00
C MET A 1 0.02 20.21 -29.55
N ALA A 2 -0.61 19.06 -29.28
CA ALA A 2 -0.86 18.52 -27.96
C ALA A 2 0.17 17.40 -27.70
N ALA A 3 1.14 17.69 -26.85
CA ALA A 3 2.10 16.76 -26.26
C ALA A 3 2.75 17.54 -25.12
N CYS A 4 2.49 17.28 -23.85
CA CYS A 4 2.74 16.02 -23.18
C CYS A 4 1.72 15.80 -22.06
N ALA A 5 0.78 14.88 -22.24
CA ALA A 5 -0.11 14.39 -21.19
C ALA A 5 0.51 13.13 -20.57
N ALA A 6 1.28 13.32 -19.51
CA ALA A 6 1.60 12.30 -18.51
C ALA A 6 2.18 13.03 -17.29
N PRO A 7 1.33 13.32 -16.30
CA PRO A 7 1.55 12.63 -15.04
C PRO A 7 0.22 12.09 -14.53
N THR A 8 -0.33 11.04 -15.14
CA THR A 8 -1.41 10.27 -14.50
C THR A 8 -0.83 9.37 -13.41
N GLN A 9 -0.28 10.02 -12.39
CA GLN A 9 -0.51 9.62 -11.01
C GLN A 9 -1.16 10.82 -10.29
N GLU A 10 -2.11 11.45 -10.97
CA GLU A 10 -3.28 12.09 -10.36
C GLU A 10 -4.11 11.01 -9.65
N VAL A 11 -3.50 10.33 -8.66
CA VAL A 11 -4.32 9.83 -7.57
C VAL A 11 -4.88 11.08 -6.94
N SER A 12 -6.21 11.18 -6.97
CA SER A 12 -7.00 12.13 -6.22
C SER A 12 -6.56 12.14 -4.76
N ALA A 13 -5.50 12.90 -4.45
CA ALA A 13 -5.03 13.18 -3.09
C ALA A 13 -6.06 14.03 -2.34
N GLU A 14 -7.14 14.45 -3.02
CA GLU A 14 -8.26 15.21 -2.49
C GLU A 14 -9.29 14.33 -1.78
N SER A 15 -9.22 12.99 -1.89
CA SER A 15 -10.24 12.10 -1.33
C SER A 15 -9.77 11.24 -0.16
N TYR A 16 -8.47 10.95 -0.03
CA TYR A 16 -7.89 10.14 1.04
C TYR A 16 -6.98 10.98 1.93
N ALA A 17 -7.33 11.11 3.22
CA ALA A 17 -6.60 11.96 4.18
C ALA A 17 -5.15 11.50 4.39
N SER A 18 -4.91 10.18 4.28
CA SER A 18 -3.60 9.57 4.52
C SER A 18 -3.36 8.41 3.55
N GLN A 19 -2.14 8.32 3.02
CA GLN A 19 -1.68 7.19 2.22
C GLN A 19 -0.32 6.71 2.70
N TYR A 20 -0.07 5.41 2.62
CA TYR A 20 1.19 4.81 3.03
C TYR A 20 1.65 3.76 2.02
N VAL A 21 2.88 3.92 1.53
CA VAL A 21 3.49 3.00 0.57
C VAL A 21 4.55 2.19 1.28
N LEU A 22 4.51 0.88 1.09
CA LEU A 22 5.52 -0.06 1.55
C LEU A 22 5.78 -1.09 0.47
N VAL A 23 7.03 -1.53 0.32
CA VAL A 23 7.36 -2.64 -0.58
C VAL A 23 7.38 -3.92 0.26
N VAL A 24 7.03 -5.07 -0.31
CA VAL A 24 7.14 -6.35 0.40
C VAL A 24 8.03 -7.30 -0.39
N LYS A 25 9.07 -7.81 0.27
CA LYS A 25 9.90 -8.87 -0.32
C LYS A 25 9.17 -10.21 -0.21
N GLY A 26 9.12 -10.94 -1.33
CA GLY A 26 8.55 -12.28 -1.39
C GLY A 26 7.09 -12.35 -1.88
N MET A 27 6.48 -11.23 -2.28
CA MET A 27 5.20 -11.25 -3.02
C MET A 27 5.43 -11.68 -4.48
N SER A 28 5.65 -12.97 -4.69
CA SER A 28 5.76 -13.56 -6.04
C SER A 28 4.53 -14.35 -6.47
N CYS A 29 3.48 -14.41 -5.63
CA CYS A 29 2.29 -15.21 -5.90
C CYS A 29 1.01 -14.37 -5.77
N PRO A 30 0.10 -14.40 -6.75
CA PRO A 30 -1.13 -13.61 -6.72
C PRO A 30 -2.03 -13.97 -5.54
N ASN A 31 -2.01 -15.23 -5.10
CA ASN A 31 -2.77 -15.66 -3.93
C ASN A 31 -2.22 -15.06 -2.63
N CYS A 32 -0.91 -14.86 -2.52
CA CYS A 32 -0.27 -14.21 -1.38
C CYS A 32 -0.59 -12.72 -1.33
N ALA A 33 -0.60 -12.05 -2.49
CA ALA A 33 -1.01 -10.64 -2.58
C ALA A 33 -2.48 -10.46 -2.14
N ASN A 34 -3.38 -11.35 -2.54
CA ASN A 34 -4.77 -11.22 -2.11
C ASN A 34 -4.93 -11.44 -0.59
N ASN A 35 -4.18 -12.39 -0.01
CA ASN A 35 -4.20 -12.64 1.43
C ASN A 35 -3.70 -11.42 2.22
N ILE A 36 -2.58 -10.82 1.80
CA ILE A 36 -2.02 -9.66 2.49
C ILE A 36 -2.92 -8.43 2.38
N THR A 37 -3.57 -8.22 1.22
CA THR A 37 -4.60 -7.18 1.06
C THR A 37 -5.72 -7.38 2.07
N HIS A 38 -6.24 -8.60 2.21
CA HIS A 38 -7.31 -8.89 3.16
C HIS A 38 -6.89 -8.63 4.62
N GLU A 39 -5.66 -9.03 5.00
CA GLU A 39 -5.13 -8.74 6.34
C GLU A 39 -4.94 -7.24 6.57
N LEU A 40 -4.45 -6.49 5.57
CA LEU A 40 -4.27 -5.03 5.68
C LEU A 40 -5.62 -4.30 5.73
N MET A 41 -6.61 -4.71 4.93
CA MET A 41 -7.96 -4.15 4.98
C MET A 41 -8.69 -4.49 6.28
N ALA A 42 -8.26 -5.53 7.00
CA ALA A 42 -8.78 -5.84 8.34
C ALA A 42 -8.23 -4.90 9.43
N LEU A 43 -7.17 -4.12 9.13
CA LEU A 43 -6.64 -3.14 10.08
C LEU A 43 -7.57 -1.93 10.22
N PRO A 44 -7.75 -1.40 11.44
CA PRO A 44 -8.57 -0.22 11.65
C PRO A 44 -7.97 0.99 10.93
N GLY A 45 -8.80 1.65 10.12
CA GLY A 45 -8.42 2.84 9.37
C GLY A 45 -7.95 2.55 7.94
N VAL A 46 -7.75 1.31 7.53
CA VAL A 46 -7.49 1.01 6.11
C VAL A 46 -8.81 0.97 5.36
N GLU A 47 -8.89 1.71 4.25
CA GLU A 47 -10.07 1.73 3.38
C GLU A 47 -9.82 1.06 2.04
N ASP A 48 -8.64 1.27 1.45
CA ASP A 48 -8.28 0.67 0.17
C ASP A 48 -6.82 0.24 0.17
N VAL A 49 -6.52 -0.85 -0.52
CA VAL A 49 -5.16 -1.40 -0.66
C VAL A 49 -4.91 -1.75 -2.11
N ARG A 50 -3.87 -1.14 -2.67
CA ARG A 50 -3.42 -1.34 -4.04
C ARG A 50 -2.09 -2.10 -4.00
N ILE A 51 -2.03 -3.25 -4.67
CA ILE A 51 -0.79 -4.01 -4.79
C ILE A 51 -0.32 -3.96 -6.24
N ASP A 52 0.93 -3.53 -6.42
CA ASP A 52 1.65 -3.62 -7.67
C ASP A 52 2.60 -4.82 -7.62
N MET A 53 2.25 -5.89 -8.33
CA MET A 53 3.10 -7.09 -8.41
C MET A 53 4.32 -6.89 -9.33
N GLY A 54 4.31 -5.86 -10.19
CA GLY A 54 5.42 -5.55 -11.09
C GLY A 54 6.62 -5.01 -10.32
N THR A 55 6.38 -4.15 -9.33
CA THR A 55 7.41 -3.59 -8.44
C THR A 55 7.45 -4.25 -7.06
N GLY A 56 6.40 -4.98 -6.67
CA GLY A 56 6.24 -5.49 -5.30
C GLY A 56 5.78 -4.42 -4.30
N SER A 57 5.26 -3.29 -4.79
CA SER A 57 4.79 -2.18 -3.98
C SER A 57 3.36 -2.39 -3.49
N VAL A 58 3.10 -2.05 -2.24
CA VAL A 58 1.78 -2.02 -1.61
C VAL A 58 1.49 -0.59 -1.19
N LEU A 59 0.40 -0.05 -1.71
CA LEU A 59 -0.13 1.26 -1.36
C LEU A 59 -1.39 1.06 -0.54
N VAL A 60 -1.37 1.58 0.68
CA VAL A 60 -2.49 1.58 1.62
C VAL A 60 -3.10 2.98 1.65
N LEU A 61 -4.42 3.06 1.56
CA LEU A 61 -5.20 4.29 1.48
C LEU A 61 -6.19 4.35 2.66
N SER A 62 -6.31 5.54 3.27
CA SER A 62 -7.20 5.80 4.41
C SER A 62 -7.75 7.22 4.42
N ASN A 63 -9.05 7.39 4.67
CA ASN A 63 -9.67 8.71 4.87
C ASN A 63 -9.43 9.28 6.28
N GLY A 64 -8.69 8.57 7.14
CA GLY A 64 -8.48 8.94 8.54
C GLY A 64 -7.01 8.98 8.95
N ALA A 65 -6.79 8.77 10.25
CA ALA A 65 -5.45 8.62 10.80
C ALA A 65 -4.94 7.21 10.48
N LEU A 66 -3.93 7.12 9.62
CA LEU A 66 -3.19 5.87 9.44
C LEU A 66 -2.39 5.58 10.71
N PRO A 67 -2.32 4.30 11.14
CA PRO A 67 -1.40 3.92 12.19
C PRO A 67 0.04 4.18 11.73
N SER A 68 0.93 4.44 12.67
CA SER A 68 2.34 4.73 12.39
C SER A 68 2.95 3.68 11.45
N GLY A 69 3.90 4.07 10.60
CA GLY A 69 4.54 3.11 9.67
C GLY A 69 5.11 1.87 10.36
N PHE A 70 5.48 1.99 11.64
CA PHE A 70 5.87 0.87 12.51
C PHE A 70 4.75 -0.15 12.76
N GLU A 71 3.53 0.29 13.06
CA GLU A 71 2.36 -0.58 13.28
C GLU A 71 1.99 -1.33 11.99
N MET A 72 2.05 -0.65 10.85
CA MET A 72 1.83 -1.32 9.55
C MET A 72 2.91 -2.35 9.25
N GLN A 73 4.18 -2.04 9.55
CA GLN A 73 5.27 -2.99 9.40
C GLN A 73 5.10 -4.20 10.32
N GLU A 74 4.70 -3.99 11.58
CA GLU A 74 4.38 -5.05 12.55
C GLU A 74 3.24 -5.93 12.04
N ALA A 75 2.15 -5.35 11.52
CA ALA A 75 1.05 -6.10 10.94
C ALA A 75 1.49 -6.98 9.76
N VAL A 76 2.29 -6.42 8.85
CA VAL A 76 2.87 -7.15 7.71
C VAL A 76 3.81 -8.27 8.19
N ARG A 77 4.60 -8.02 9.24
CA ARG A 77 5.47 -9.04 9.87
C ARG A 77 4.67 -10.14 10.54
N SER A 78 3.56 -9.80 11.19
CA SER A 78 2.63 -10.73 11.83
C SER A 78 1.94 -11.63 10.80
N ALA A 79 1.64 -11.08 9.63
CA ALA A 79 1.15 -11.84 8.46
C ALA A 79 2.23 -12.74 7.83
N GLY A 80 3.48 -12.72 8.32
CA GLY A 80 4.57 -13.58 7.84
C GLY A 80 5.34 -13.00 6.65
N PHE A 81 5.17 -11.71 6.34
CA PHE A 81 5.85 -11.04 5.24
C PHE A 81 6.92 -10.06 5.74
N THR A 82 7.89 -9.74 4.89
CA THR A 82 8.94 -8.76 5.23
C THR A 82 8.64 -7.43 4.54
N PRO A 83 8.15 -6.41 5.26
CA PRO A 83 8.02 -5.07 4.71
C PRO A 83 9.42 -4.49 4.51
N VAL A 84 9.68 -4.02 3.29
CA VAL A 84 10.79 -3.16 2.94
C VAL A 84 10.21 -1.77 2.72
N THR A 85 10.29 -0.94 3.75
CA THR A 85 9.96 0.48 3.62
C THR A 85 11.05 1.18 2.84
N ASP A 86 10.69 1.71 1.67
CA ASP A 86 11.49 2.74 1.02
C ASP A 86 11.23 4.03 1.81
N GLY A 87 12.05 4.22 2.85
CA GLY A 87 11.87 5.29 3.82
C GLY A 87 12.03 6.67 3.19
N LYS A 88 10.97 7.47 3.29
CA LYS A 88 11.04 8.93 3.36
C LYS A 88 10.36 9.40 4.64
#